data_AF-A0A914LE24-F1
#
_entry.id   AF-A0A914LE24-F1
#
_cell.length_a   1.000
_cell.length_b   1.000
_cell.length_c   1.000
_cell.angle_alpha   90.00
_cell.angle_beta   90.00
_cell.angle_gamma   90.00
#
_symmetry.space_group_name_H-M   'P 1'
#
loop_
_entity.id
_entity.type
_entity.pdbx_description
1 polymer ?
#
loop_
_entity_poly.entity_id
_entity_poly.type
_entity_poly.pdbx_seq_one_letter_code
_entity_poly.pdbx_strand_id
1 'polypeptide(L)'
;MFKILVLICLIIQTHSWTWDVYPSPRGTTYWKCGVSKPTWVCDPDGMLTEQQREEIVQLVEDFKEKTKRPKSRYRCMREGLRLVVALARDKIDIDDAFNDPRKTGLCENGGWVTSDRTTCESDVHGVELNEDGFRYCYKMRWLGHLHTEDLEQINNAWIHLLKTKNYFYALKNYIESLRMLYIHRFSIFDDNDISLEDTKESLAEIRLSDGQQNKTLSRFSADIEGNKLKLLELQQSLDQQNKTLVETNQKLSEMRALLLHGQMLIGKNTTTPLDEEEEK
;
A
#
# COMPACT_ATOMS: atom_id res chain seq x y z
N MET A 1 -20.59 41.13 -17.97
CA MET A 1 -20.88 39.83 -18.62
C MET A 1 -19.68 38.87 -18.68
N PHE A 2 -18.43 39.34 -18.74
CA PHE A 2 -17.23 38.45 -18.76
C PHE A 2 -17.02 37.58 -17.49
N LYS A 3 -17.54 37.98 -16.33
CA LYS A 3 -17.39 37.23 -15.06
C LYS A 3 -18.23 35.93 -15.00
N ILE A 4 -19.28 35.81 -15.79
CA ILE A 4 -20.14 34.61 -15.81
C ILE A 4 -19.51 33.50 -16.67
N LEU A 5 -18.78 33.86 -17.73
CA LEU A 5 -18.06 32.91 -18.60
C LEU A 5 -16.88 32.22 -17.88
N VAL A 6 -16.17 32.92 -16.99
CA VAL A 6 -15.11 32.33 -16.16
C VAL A 6 -15.68 31.39 -15.09
N LEU A 7 -16.89 31.64 -14.60
CA LEU A 7 -17.55 30.78 -13.61
C LEU A 7 -18.10 29.49 -14.24
N ILE A 8 -18.47 29.52 -15.53
CA ILE A 8 -18.94 28.34 -16.28
C ILE A 8 -17.77 27.44 -16.72
N CYS A 9 -16.57 27.99 -16.96
CA CYS A 9 -15.36 27.16 -17.15
C CYS A 9 -14.84 26.51 -15.87
N LEU A 10 -15.33 26.95 -14.70
CA LEU A 10 -15.12 26.28 -13.40
C LEU A 10 -16.20 25.24 -13.09
N ILE A 11 -17.04 24.86 -14.07
CA ILE A 11 -17.70 23.56 -14.03
C ILE A 11 -16.57 22.55 -14.12
N ILE A 12 -16.10 22.17 -12.93
CA ILE A 12 -15.14 21.11 -12.67
C ILE A 12 -15.63 19.93 -13.49
N GLN A 13 -14.95 19.67 -14.61
CA GLN A 13 -15.08 18.39 -15.28
C GLN A 13 -14.53 17.38 -14.28
N THR A 14 -15.41 16.80 -13.47
CA THR A 14 -15.13 15.57 -12.73
C THR A 14 -14.95 14.52 -13.81
N HIS A 15 -13.73 14.43 -14.35
CA HIS A 15 -13.36 13.38 -15.28
C HIS A 15 -13.33 12.09 -14.48
N SER A 16 -14.45 11.37 -14.51
CA SER A 16 -14.46 9.97 -14.11
C SER A 16 -13.78 9.18 -15.21
N TRP A 17 -12.71 8.50 -14.88
CA TRP A 17 -12.03 7.62 -15.81
C TRP A 17 -12.81 6.32 -15.99
N THR A 18 -12.87 5.83 -17.22
CA THR A 18 -13.26 4.46 -17.58
C THR A 18 -12.07 3.78 -18.26
N TRP A 19 -11.96 2.45 -18.21
CA TRP A 19 -10.76 1.77 -18.71
C TRP A 19 -10.49 1.96 -20.20
N ASP A 20 -11.53 2.18 -20.99
CA ASP A 20 -11.44 2.44 -22.43
C ASP A 20 -10.84 3.80 -22.77
N VAL A 21 -10.99 4.81 -21.89
CA VAL A 21 -10.44 6.16 -22.08
C VAL A 21 -9.25 6.48 -21.18
N TYR A 22 -8.99 5.65 -20.17
CA TYR A 22 -7.85 5.82 -19.26
C TYR A 22 -6.54 5.71 -20.04
N PRO A 23 -5.62 6.70 -19.94
CA PRO A 23 -4.43 6.72 -20.78
C PRO A 23 -3.51 5.54 -20.49
N SER A 24 -2.97 4.94 -21.55
CA SER A 24 -1.95 3.89 -21.45
C SER A 24 -0.55 4.51 -21.36
N PRO A 25 0.25 4.19 -20.33
CA PRO A 25 1.62 4.66 -20.18
C PRO A 25 2.59 3.95 -21.13
N ARG A 26 2.13 2.94 -21.88
CA ARG A 26 2.92 2.25 -22.92
C ARG A 26 2.53 2.65 -24.35
N GLY A 27 1.39 3.30 -24.51
CA GLY A 27 0.88 3.74 -25.81
C GLY A 27 1.52 5.04 -26.31
N THR A 28 1.06 5.53 -27.46
CA THR A 28 1.48 6.83 -28.02
C THR A 28 1.04 8.04 -27.19
N THR A 29 0.16 7.83 -26.22
CA THR A 29 -0.39 8.84 -25.32
C THR A 29 0.23 8.81 -23.93
N TYR A 30 1.40 8.19 -23.74
CA TYR A 30 2.05 8.07 -22.42
C TYR A 30 2.23 9.42 -21.71
N TRP A 31 2.40 10.53 -22.46
CA TRP A 31 2.54 11.87 -21.88
C TRP A 31 1.31 12.31 -21.08
N LYS A 32 0.11 11.78 -21.37
CA LYS A 32 -1.11 12.03 -20.59
C LYS A 32 -1.04 11.45 -19.18
N CYS A 33 -0.16 10.47 -18.96
CA CYS A 33 0.14 9.90 -17.66
C CYS A 33 1.12 10.75 -16.83
N GLY A 34 1.49 11.95 -17.30
CA GLY A 34 2.47 12.84 -16.68
C GLY A 34 3.88 12.25 -16.56
N VAL A 35 4.25 11.36 -17.48
CA VAL A 35 5.57 10.72 -17.57
C VAL A 35 6.26 11.11 -18.88
N SER A 36 7.59 11.23 -18.84
CA SER A 36 8.40 11.68 -19.98
C SER A 36 8.70 10.58 -21.01
N LYS A 37 8.55 9.32 -20.63
CA LYS A 37 8.81 8.13 -21.46
C LYS A 37 7.81 7.00 -21.16
N PRO A 38 7.65 6.03 -22.08
CA PRO A 38 6.82 4.87 -21.82
C PRO A 38 7.23 4.10 -20.54
N THR A 39 6.25 3.69 -19.74
CA THR A 39 6.46 3.05 -18.42
C THR A 39 5.23 2.22 -18.02
N TRP A 40 5.20 1.73 -16.78
CA TRP A 40 4.13 0.94 -16.17
C TRP A 40 3.36 1.70 -15.08
N VAL A 41 3.54 3.01 -15.02
CA VAL A 41 2.89 3.91 -14.05
C VAL A 41 2.12 4.98 -14.82
N CYS A 42 0.86 5.21 -14.45
CA CYS A 42 0.07 6.31 -15.00
C CYS A 42 -0.66 7.08 -13.91
N ASP A 43 -0.47 8.40 -13.88
CA ASP A 43 -1.12 9.34 -12.96
C ASP A 43 -1.63 10.58 -13.72
N PRO A 44 -2.70 10.45 -14.53
CA PRO A 44 -3.22 11.56 -15.32
C PRO A 44 -3.78 12.71 -14.47
N ASP A 45 -4.18 12.43 -13.22
CA ASP A 45 -4.80 13.41 -12.33
C ASP A 45 -3.79 14.19 -11.47
N GLY A 46 -2.50 13.85 -11.57
CA GLY A 46 -1.44 14.54 -10.84
C GLY A 46 -1.49 14.32 -9.33
N MET A 47 -1.88 13.12 -8.89
CA MET A 47 -1.87 12.73 -7.47
C MET A 47 -0.45 12.76 -6.88
N LEU A 48 0.57 12.58 -7.72
CA LEU A 48 1.98 12.66 -7.38
C LEU A 48 2.65 13.84 -8.06
N THR A 49 3.62 14.44 -7.37
CA THR A 49 4.56 15.37 -8.02
C THR A 49 5.39 14.62 -9.08
N GLU A 50 5.99 15.36 -10.02
CA GLU A 50 6.87 14.78 -11.04
C GLU A 50 7.99 13.93 -10.41
N GLN A 51 8.69 14.47 -9.40
CA GLN A 51 9.74 13.76 -8.69
C GLN A 51 9.24 12.48 -8.00
N GLN A 52 8.09 12.55 -7.32
CA GLN A 52 7.49 11.38 -6.66
C GLN A 52 7.12 10.30 -7.68
N ARG A 53 6.58 10.70 -8.81
CA ARG A 53 6.20 9.80 -9.91
C ARG A 53 7.42 9.11 -10.52
N GLU A 54 8.51 9.84 -10.74
CA GLU A 54 9.78 9.26 -11.20
C GLU A 54 10.31 8.21 -10.20
N GLU A 55 10.21 8.48 -8.90
CA GLU A 55 10.60 7.52 -7.87
C GLU A 55 9.71 6.26 -7.88
N ILE A 56 8.39 6.42 -8.04
CA ILE A 56 7.47 5.27 -8.19
C ILE A 56 7.79 4.48 -9.47
N VAL A 57 8.10 5.15 -10.59
CA VAL A 57 8.54 4.48 -11.83
C VAL A 57 9.78 3.63 -11.57
N GLN A 58 10.79 4.18 -10.88
CA GLN A 58 11.99 3.42 -10.54
C GLN A 58 11.66 2.23 -9.62
N LEU A 59 10.79 2.40 -8.62
CA LEU A 59 10.36 1.33 -7.73
C LEU A 59 9.65 0.20 -8.47
N VAL A 60 8.82 0.53 -9.47
CA VAL A 60 8.12 -0.44 -10.31
C VAL A 60 9.09 -1.24 -11.20
N GLU A 61 10.11 -0.59 -11.76
CA GLU A 61 11.16 -1.29 -12.53
C GLU A 61 12.02 -2.17 -11.61
N ASP A 62 12.42 -1.64 -10.44
CA ASP A 62 13.16 -2.37 -9.41
C ASP A 62 12.38 -3.59 -8.90
N PHE A 63 11.05 -3.49 -8.79
CA PHE A 63 10.19 -4.59 -8.37
C PHE A 63 10.39 -5.82 -9.27
N LYS A 64 10.43 -5.60 -10.59
CA LYS A 64 10.67 -6.67 -11.55
C LYS A 64 12.03 -7.31 -11.35
N GLU A 65 13.08 -6.51 -11.26
CA GLU A 65 14.45 -7.02 -11.07
C GLU A 65 14.60 -7.79 -9.76
N LYS A 66 14.03 -7.27 -8.66
CA LYS A 66 14.13 -7.87 -7.31
C LYS A 66 13.26 -9.11 -7.13
N THR A 67 12.29 -9.34 -8.01
CA THR A 67 11.43 -10.54 -8.01
C THR A 67 11.90 -11.61 -9.00
N LYS A 68 13.02 -11.38 -9.72
CA LYS A 68 13.62 -12.39 -10.60
C LYS A 68 14.06 -13.63 -9.84
N ARG A 69 13.83 -14.79 -10.46
CA ARG A 69 14.33 -16.11 -10.04
C ARG A 69 15.07 -16.76 -11.20
N PRO A 70 16.37 -16.45 -11.42
CA PRO A 70 17.10 -16.91 -12.59
C PRO A 70 17.12 -18.44 -12.78
N LYS A 71 17.03 -19.19 -11.68
CA LYS A 71 17.03 -20.66 -11.66
C LYS A 71 15.63 -21.29 -11.76
N SER A 72 14.56 -20.49 -11.77
CA SER A 72 13.20 -21.04 -11.82
C SER A 72 12.96 -21.79 -13.13
N ARG A 73 12.25 -22.91 -13.06
CA ARG A 73 11.76 -23.64 -14.25
C ARG A 73 10.79 -22.81 -15.09
N TYR A 74 10.07 -21.88 -14.49
CA TYR A 74 9.12 -21.01 -15.18
C TYR A 74 9.83 -19.80 -15.81
N ARG A 75 9.70 -19.65 -17.13
CA ARG A 75 10.32 -18.54 -17.89
C ARG A 75 10.03 -17.17 -17.28
N CYS A 76 8.78 -16.91 -16.89
CA CYS A 76 8.39 -15.59 -16.42
C CYS A 76 8.86 -15.28 -15.00
N MET A 77 9.11 -16.29 -14.18
CA MET A 77 9.82 -16.10 -12.91
C MET A 77 11.28 -15.70 -13.13
N ARG A 78 11.95 -16.24 -14.16
CA ARG A 78 13.32 -15.82 -14.52
C ARG A 78 13.38 -14.36 -14.96
N GLU A 79 12.35 -13.88 -15.64
CA GLU A 79 12.25 -12.49 -16.11
C GLU A 79 11.79 -11.51 -15.01
N GLY A 80 11.22 -12.01 -13.92
CA GLY A 80 10.72 -11.20 -12.80
C GLY A 80 9.26 -10.77 -12.99
N LEU A 81 8.59 -10.45 -11.88
CA LEU A 81 7.20 -10.04 -11.90
C LEU A 81 7.04 -8.61 -12.37
N ARG A 82 6.08 -8.38 -13.24
CA ARG A 82 5.73 -7.01 -13.65
C ARG A 82 4.67 -6.44 -12.73
N LEU A 83 4.92 -5.23 -12.27
CA LEU A 83 3.99 -4.43 -11.51
C LEU A 83 3.47 -3.31 -12.41
N VAL A 84 2.18 -3.06 -12.35
CA VAL A 84 1.49 -2.04 -13.13
C VAL A 84 0.72 -1.15 -12.18
N VAL A 85 0.83 0.17 -12.33
CA VAL A 85 0.26 1.13 -11.38
C VAL A 85 -0.59 2.18 -12.09
N ALA A 86 -1.86 2.24 -11.73
CA ALA A 86 -2.79 3.29 -12.14
C ALA A 86 -3.13 4.18 -10.94
N LEU A 87 -3.06 5.50 -11.10
CA LEU A 87 -3.45 6.49 -10.11
C LEU A 87 -4.52 7.41 -10.68
N ALA A 88 -5.67 7.46 -10.04
CA ALA A 88 -6.74 8.36 -10.41
C ALA A 88 -7.36 8.92 -9.14
N ARG A 89 -7.84 10.17 -9.17
CA ARG A 89 -8.49 10.76 -8.00
C ARG A 89 -9.75 9.95 -7.64
N ASP A 90 -10.57 9.72 -8.65
CA ASP A 90 -11.77 8.92 -8.53
C ASP A 90 -11.50 7.48 -9.01
N LYS A 91 -12.37 6.57 -8.57
CA LYS A 91 -12.36 5.17 -8.99
C LYS A 91 -12.47 5.05 -10.53
N ILE A 92 -11.53 4.33 -11.15
CA ILE A 92 -11.57 4.04 -12.60
C ILE A 92 -12.62 2.97 -12.86
N ASP A 93 -13.62 3.30 -13.66
CA ASP A 93 -14.78 2.46 -13.96
C ASP A 93 -15.54 2.03 -12.69
N ILE A 94 -16.59 2.79 -12.36
CA ILE A 94 -17.38 2.55 -11.14
C ILE A 94 -18.09 1.19 -11.22
N ASP A 95 -18.44 0.75 -12.44
CA ASP A 95 -19.23 -0.45 -12.74
C ASP A 95 -18.40 -1.75 -12.79
N ASP A 96 -17.07 -1.65 -12.75
CA ASP A 96 -16.15 -2.80 -12.63
C ASP A 96 -16.34 -3.65 -11.35
N ALA A 97 -17.13 -3.18 -10.39
CA ALA A 97 -17.46 -3.91 -9.17
C ALA A 97 -18.44 -5.05 -9.43
N PHE A 98 -18.15 -5.94 -10.39
CA PHE A 98 -19.05 -7.03 -10.71
C PHE A 98 -19.19 -8.09 -9.60
N ASN A 99 -18.41 -8.04 -8.50
CA ASN A 99 -18.67 -8.76 -7.22
C ASN A 99 -17.69 -8.43 -6.07
N ASP A 100 -16.57 -7.71 -6.29
CA ASP A 100 -15.59 -7.40 -5.24
C ASP A 100 -15.08 -5.95 -5.38
N PRO A 101 -15.36 -5.04 -4.42
CA PRO A 101 -14.93 -3.64 -4.50
C PRO A 101 -13.41 -3.47 -4.46
N ARG A 102 -12.66 -4.53 -4.09
CA ARG A 102 -11.20 -4.52 -4.02
C ARG A 102 -10.54 -4.83 -5.37
N LYS A 103 -11.32 -5.24 -6.37
CA LYS A 103 -10.82 -5.56 -7.71
C LYS A 103 -10.88 -4.37 -8.65
N THR A 104 -9.97 -4.38 -9.63
CA THR A 104 -9.85 -3.38 -10.68
C THR A 104 -9.75 -4.05 -12.05
N GLY A 105 -10.36 -3.47 -13.08
CA GLY A 105 -10.27 -3.93 -14.48
C GLY A 105 -8.92 -3.70 -15.14
N LEU A 106 -7.94 -3.12 -14.44
CA LEU A 106 -6.60 -2.80 -14.96
C LEU A 106 -5.92 -3.96 -15.72
N CYS A 107 -6.05 -5.20 -15.23
CA CYS A 107 -5.42 -6.38 -15.83
C CYS A 107 -6.19 -6.95 -17.03
N GLU A 108 -7.42 -6.47 -17.26
CA GLU A 108 -8.36 -6.99 -18.26
C GLU A 108 -8.59 -5.99 -19.39
N ASN A 109 -8.70 -4.69 -19.08
CA ASN A 109 -9.36 -3.71 -19.96
C ASN A 109 -8.51 -2.50 -20.40
N GLY A 110 -7.22 -2.41 -20.06
CA GLY A 110 -6.46 -1.17 -20.31
C GLY A 110 -5.58 -1.12 -21.58
N GLY A 111 -5.30 -2.23 -22.24
CA GLY A 111 -4.18 -2.29 -23.21
C GLY A 111 -2.80 -2.09 -22.55
N TRP A 112 -2.74 -2.14 -21.21
CA TRP A 112 -1.49 -2.09 -20.44
C TRP A 112 -0.77 -3.44 -20.45
N VAL A 113 -1.56 -4.51 -20.51
CA VAL A 113 -1.13 -5.90 -20.41
C VAL A 113 -1.46 -6.59 -21.72
N THR A 114 -0.51 -7.32 -22.30
CA THR A 114 -0.81 -8.11 -23.50
C THR A 114 -1.71 -9.29 -23.17
N SER A 115 -2.63 -9.61 -24.07
CA SER A 115 -3.40 -10.85 -24.02
C SER A 115 -2.55 -12.06 -24.44
N ASP A 116 -1.38 -11.82 -25.06
CA ASP A 116 -0.47 -12.86 -25.51
C ASP A 116 0.19 -13.60 -24.35
N ARG A 117 -0.36 -14.78 -24.07
CA ARG A 117 0.10 -15.70 -23.04
C ARG A 117 1.48 -16.31 -23.35
N THR A 118 2.03 -16.15 -24.55
CA THR A 118 3.38 -16.65 -24.85
C THR A 118 4.48 -15.74 -24.28
N THR A 119 4.13 -14.50 -23.95
CA THR A 119 5.04 -13.53 -23.35
C THR A 119 4.88 -13.49 -21.83
N CYS A 120 5.92 -13.01 -21.15
CA CYS A 120 5.85 -12.70 -19.72
C CYS A 120 5.25 -11.32 -19.45
N GLU A 121 4.83 -10.59 -20.50
CA GLU A 121 4.14 -9.32 -20.32
C GLU A 121 2.67 -9.51 -19.91
N SER A 122 2.13 -10.72 -20.02
CA SER A 122 0.79 -11.05 -19.52
C SER A 122 0.77 -11.35 -18.02
N ASP A 123 1.94 -11.62 -17.42
CA ASP A 123 2.08 -12.06 -16.05
C ASP A 123 2.34 -10.86 -15.13
N VAL A 124 1.25 -10.22 -14.69
CA VAL A 124 1.29 -8.92 -14.00
C VAL A 124 0.57 -8.93 -12.66
N HIS A 125 1.00 -8.06 -11.77
CA HIS A 125 0.20 -7.52 -10.68
C HIS A 125 -0.18 -6.08 -11.03
N GLY A 126 -1.47 -5.78 -11.07
CA GLY A 126 -1.99 -4.43 -11.25
C GLY A 126 -2.42 -3.84 -9.92
N VAL A 127 -2.00 -2.61 -9.66
CA VAL A 127 -2.41 -1.80 -8.51
C VAL A 127 -3.08 -0.56 -9.03
N GLU A 128 -4.26 -0.30 -8.53
CA GLU A 128 -4.92 0.99 -8.67
C GLU A 128 -4.95 1.68 -7.32
N LEU A 129 -4.56 2.95 -7.30
CA LEU A 129 -4.67 3.81 -6.15
C LEU A 129 -5.60 4.99 -6.48
N ASN A 130 -6.63 5.18 -5.66
CA ASN A 130 -7.51 6.34 -5.71
C ASN A 130 -7.78 6.92 -4.31
N GLU A 131 -8.64 7.93 -4.20
CA GLU A 131 -8.96 8.54 -2.89
C GLU A 131 -9.62 7.56 -1.90
N ASP A 132 -10.31 6.51 -2.38
CA ASP A 132 -10.91 5.47 -1.53
C ASP A 132 -9.87 4.42 -1.08
N GLY A 133 -8.78 4.27 -1.83
CA GLY A 133 -7.61 3.49 -1.47
C GLY A 133 -7.10 2.55 -2.56
N PHE A 134 -6.61 1.38 -2.16
CA PHE A 134 -5.99 0.42 -3.07
C PHE A 134 -7.00 -0.59 -3.60
N ARG A 135 -6.99 -0.77 -4.93
CA ARG A 135 -7.60 -1.91 -5.62
C ARG A 135 -6.51 -2.67 -6.36
N TYR A 136 -6.72 -3.96 -6.57
CA TYR A 136 -5.72 -4.80 -7.22
C TYR A 136 -6.33 -5.77 -8.21
N CYS A 137 -5.49 -6.21 -9.12
CA CYS A 137 -5.74 -7.35 -9.99
C CYS A 137 -4.44 -8.11 -10.17
N TYR A 138 -4.51 -9.38 -10.48
CA TYR A 138 -3.33 -10.14 -10.84
C TYR A 138 -3.68 -11.18 -11.88
N LYS A 139 -2.75 -11.41 -12.79
CA LYS A 139 -2.88 -12.40 -13.85
C LYS A 139 -1.60 -13.22 -13.88
N MET A 140 -1.46 -14.13 -12.92
CA MET A 140 -0.26 -14.95 -12.77
C MET A 140 -0.62 -16.42 -12.99
N ARG A 141 0.07 -17.09 -13.92
CA ARG A 141 -0.25 -18.48 -14.30
C ARG A 141 0.41 -19.52 -13.41
N TRP A 142 1.55 -19.17 -12.82
CA TRP A 142 2.46 -20.11 -12.15
C TRP A 142 2.54 -19.88 -10.65
N LEU A 143 2.11 -18.71 -10.17
CA LEU A 143 1.97 -18.51 -8.73
C LEU A 143 0.56 -18.95 -8.33
N GLY A 144 0.48 -19.89 -7.39
CA GLY A 144 -0.79 -20.17 -6.72
C GLY A 144 -1.41 -18.87 -6.20
N HIS A 145 -2.74 -18.86 -6.08
CA HIS A 145 -3.49 -17.67 -5.67
C HIS A 145 -2.82 -17.03 -4.45
N LEU A 146 -2.43 -15.75 -4.59
CA LEU A 146 -2.16 -14.94 -3.40
C LEU A 146 -3.43 -14.95 -2.57
N HIS A 147 -3.29 -15.22 -1.27
CA HIS A 147 -4.43 -15.15 -0.38
C HIS A 147 -4.93 -13.72 -0.35
N THR A 148 -6.24 -13.56 -0.58
CA THR A 148 -6.92 -12.27 -0.54
C THR A 148 -6.64 -11.55 0.78
N GLU A 149 -6.50 -12.30 1.86
CA GLU A 149 -6.18 -11.84 3.21
C GLU A 149 -4.78 -11.21 3.32
N ASP A 150 -3.79 -11.71 2.57
CA ASP A 150 -2.43 -11.13 2.54
C ASP A 150 -2.48 -9.74 1.88
N LEU A 151 -3.22 -9.62 0.77
CA LEU A 151 -3.38 -8.35 0.05
C LEU A 151 -4.22 -7.36 0.86
N GLU A 152 -5.23 -7.83 1.58
CA GLU A 152 -6.05 -6.98 2.44
C GLU A 152 -5.26 -6.43 3.62
N GLN A 153 -4.38 -7.23 4.22
CA GLN A 153 -3.45 -6.74 5.26
C GLN A 153 -2.53 -5.65 4.71
N ILE A 154 -1.98 -5.83 3.51
CA ILE A 154 -1.13 -4.81 2.87
C ILE A 154 -1.95 -3.54 2.57
N ASN A 155 -3.16 -3.66 2.02
CA ASN A 155 -4.05 -2.53 1.76
C ASN A 155 -4.32 -1.72 3.04
N ASN A 156 -4.65 -2.41 4.13
CA ASN A 156 -5.07 -1.78 5.39
C ASN A 156 -3.91 -1.15 6.17
N ALA A 157 -2.68 -1.66 6.04
CA ALA A 157 -1.50 -1.13 6.73
C ALA A 157 -1.26 0.36 6.46
N TRP A 158 -1.66 0.85 5.28
CA TRP A 158 -1.35 2.20 4.81
C TRP A 158 -2.54 3.15 4.77
N ILE A 159 -3.70 2.75 5.29
CA ILE A 159 -4.94 3.55 5.23
C ILE A 159 -4.82 4.91 5.93
N HIS A 160 -3.97 5.03 6.94
CA HIS A 160 -3.71 6.30 7.64
C HIS A 160 -2.99 7.33 6.74
N LEU A 161 -2.11 6.87 5.84
CA LEU A 161 -1.44 7.73 4.86
C LEU A 161 -2.44 8.21 3.80
N LEU A 162 -3.37 7.34 3.38
CA LEU A 162 -4.44 7.72 2.46
C LEU A 162 -5.37 8.79 3.05
N LYS A 163 -5.77 8.63 4.32
CA LYS A 163 -6.58 9.64 5.05
C LYS A 163 -5.91 11.01 5.15
N THR A 164 -4.58 11.06 5.15
CA THR A 164 -3.80 12.31 5.17
C THR A 164 -3.39 12.78 3.77
N LYS A 165 -3.98 12.19 2.72
CA LYS A 165 -3.67 12.44 1.30
C LYS A 165 -2.20 12.26 0.94
N ASN A 166 -1.51 11.40 1.69
CA ASN A 166 -0.11 11.09 1.45
C ASN A 166 0.04 9.88 0.52
N TYR A 167 -0.41 10.06 -0.73
CA TYR A 167 -0.48 9.00 -1.74
C TYR A 167 0.89 8.41 -2.08
N PHE A 168 1.92 9.26 -2.15
CA PHE A 168 3.27 8.83 -2.46
C PHE A 168 3.81 7.80 -1.46
N TYR A 169 3.79 8.11 -0.16
CA TYR A 169 4.29 7.17 0.84
C TYR A 169 3.38 5.94 0.99
N ALA A 170 2.06 6.11 0.82
CA ALA A 170 1.13 4.98 0.81
C ALA A 170 1.50 3.99 -0.30
N LEU A 171 1.64 4.48 -1.54
CA LEU A 171 1.96 3.66 -2.70
C LEU A 171 3.36 3.04 -2.60
N LYS A 172 4.37 3.83 -2.20
CA LYS A 172 5.74 3.34 -2.01
C LYS A 172 5.77 2.16 -1.03
N ASN A 173 5.15 2.32 0.13
CA ASN A 173 5.11 1.27 1.14
C ASN A 173 4.30 0.05 0.68
N TYR A 174 3.21 0.27 -0.05
CA TYR A 174 2.43 -0.79 -0.68
C TYR A 174 3.28 -1.67 -1.61
N ILE A 175 4.00 -1.04 -2.54
CA ILE A 175 4.87 -1.71 -3.51
C ILE A 175 5.95 -2.53 -2.79
N GLU A 176 6.55 -1.96 -1.75
CA GLU A 176 7.58 -2.64 -0.96
C GLU A 176 7.03 -3.84 -0.17
N SER A 177 5.87 -3.69 0.47
CA SER A 177 5.19 -4.81 1.14
C SER A 177 4.84 -5.93 0.16
N LEU A 178 4.34 -5.57 -1.02
CA LEU A 178 4.01 -6.51 -2.07
C LEU A 178 5.27 -7.25 -2.57
N ARG A 179 6.38 -6.53 -2.74
CA ARG A 179 7.68 -7.11 -3.13
C ARG A 179 8.14 -8.14 -2.11
N MET A 180 8.08 -7.80 -0.83
CA MET A 180 8.46 -8.71 0.26
C MET A 180 7.56 -9.96 0.28
N LEU A 181 6.24 -9.80 0.10
CA LEU A 181 5.31 -10.91 0.00
C LEU A 181 5.70 -11.88 -1.11
N TYR A 182 5.98 -11.38 -2.32
CA TYR A 182 6.39 -12.22 -3.45
C TYR A 182 7.73 -12.90 -3.22
N ILE A 183 8.73 -12.18 -2.72
CA ILE A 183 10.05 -12.77 -2.42
C ILE A 183 9.90 -13.92 -1.42
N HIS A 184 9.14 -13.71 -0.35
CA HIS A 184 8.87 -14.71 0.68
C HIS A 184 8.08 -15.91 0.12
N ARG A 185 7.06 -15.67 -0.71
CA ARG A 185 6.31 -16.75 -1.36
C ARG A 185 7.20 -17.57 -2.28
N PHE A 186 8.09 -16.94 -3.04
CA PHE A 186 8.98 -17.66 -3.94
C PHE A 186 10.03 -18.49 -3.20
N SER A 187 10.56 -18.03 -2.06
CA SER A 187 11.50 -18.84 -1.28
C SER A 187 10.89 -20.16 -0.82
N ILE A 188 9.58 -20.21 -0.56
CA ILE A 188 8.88 -21.47 -0.21
C ILE A 188 8.87 -22.46 -1.38
N PHE A 189 8.87 -21.98 -2.63
CA PHE A 189 8.85 -22.83 -3.82
C PHE A 189 10.26 -23.24 -4.28
N ASP A 190 11.26 -22.37 -4.12
CA ASP A 190 12.64 -22.66 -4.53
C ASP A 190 13.25 -23.84 -3.74
N ASP A 191 12.87 -24.05 -2.48
CA ASP A 191 13.35 -25.18 -1.65
C ASP A 191 12.80 -26.55 -2.10
N ASN A 192 11.70 -26.57 -2.88
CA ASN A 192 11.06 -27.80 -3.35
C ASN A 192 11.46 -28.19 -4.79
N ASP A 193 12.13 -27.30 -5.53
CA ASP A 193 12.50 -27.48 -6.95
C ASP A 193 14.00 -27.85 -7.10
N ILE A 194 14.65 -28.46 -6.09
CA ILE A 194 15.98 -29.07 -6.26
C ILE A 194 15.87 -30.20 -7.29
N SER A 195 16.46 -29.97 -8.46
CA SER A 195 16.60 -30.93 -9.53
C SER A 195 17.21 -32.25 -9.03
N LEU A 196 16.63 -33.38 -9.47
CA LEU A 196 17.13 -34.73 -9.17
C LEU A 196 18.58 -34.97 -9.67
N GLU A 197 19.05 -34.12 -10.59
CA GLU A 197 20.41 -34.14 -11.14
C GLU A 197 21.42 -33.41 -10.24
N ASP A 198 21.03 -32.28 -9.65
CA ASP A 198 21.86 -31.55 -8.66
C ASP A 198 22.02 -32.36 -7.36
N THR A 199 21.05 -33.23 -7.04
CA THR A 199 21.12 -34.12 -5.87
C THR A 199 22.15 -35.24 -6.03
N LYS A 200 22.45 -35.69 -7.25
CA LYS A 200 23.45 -36.75 -7.48
C LYS A 200 24.88 -36.26 -7.36
N GLU A 201 25.15 -35.04 -7.80
CA GLU A 201 26.49 -34.43 -7.70
C GLU A 201 26.77 -33.96 -6.26
N SER A 202 25.75 -33.46 -5.56
CA SER A 202 25.86 -33.02 -4.16
C SER A 202 25.98 -34.17 -3.14
N LEU A 203 25.41 -35.36 -3.43
CA LEU A 203 25.55 -36.56 -2.59
C LEU A 203 27.01 -37.10 -2.52
N ALA A 204 27.89 -36.71 -3.44
CA ALA A 204 29.31 -37.06 -3.40
C ALA A 204 30.12 -36.14 -2.47
N GLU A 205 29.71 -34.88 -2.29
CA GLU A 205 30.38 -33.91 -1.41
C GLU A 205 29.85 -33.92 0.04
N ILE A 206 28.62 -34.38 0.27
CA ILE A 206 27.97 -34.34 1.60
C ILE A 206 28.60 -35.29 2.63
N ARG A 207 29.40 -36.30 2.22
CA ARG A 207 30.11 -37.16 3.18
C ARG A 207 31.19 -36.44 4.03
N LEU A 208 31.44 -35.14 3.82
CA LEU A 208 32.41 -34.36 4.58
C LEU A 208 31.83 -33.12 5.31
N SER A 209 30.53 -32.81 5.26
CA SER A 209 30.00 -31.53 5.79
C SER A 209 28.72 -31.60 6.66
N ASP A 210 28.33 -32.76 7.18
CA ASP A 210 27.14 -32.89 8.06
C ASP A 210 27.27 -32.17 9.43
N GLY A 211 28.47 -31.70 9.80
CA GLY A 211 28.69 -30.97 11.06
C GLY A 211 28.31 -29.48 11.04
N GLN A 212 28.17 -28.86 9.86
CA GLN A 212 28.16 -27.40 9.73
C GLN A 212 26.77 -26.82 9.41
N GLN A 213 25.89 -27.58 8.76
CA GLN A 213 24.51 -27.16 8.46
C GLN A 213 23.60 -27.15 9.70
N ASN A 214 23.73 -28.12 10.61
CA ASN A 214 22.98 -28.15 11.87
C ASN A 214 23.29 -26.94 12.78
N LYS A 215 24.47 -26.34 12.65
CA LYS A 215 24.87 -25.15 13.42
C LYS A 215 24.30 -23.84 12.86
N THR A 216 23.90 -23.84 11.59
CA THR A 216 23.36 -22.65 10.92
C THR A 216 21.84 -22.59 11.04
N LEU A 217 21.16 -23.74 10.92
CA LEU A 217 19.72 -23.87 11.18
C LEU A 217 19.35 -23.58 12.65
N SER A 218 20.17 -24.03 13.60
CA SER A 218 19.97 -23.70 15.03
C SER A 218 20.13 -22.20 15.33
N ARG A 219 21.06 -21.51 14.65
CA ARG A 219 21.23 -20.05 14.79
C ARG A 219 20.05 -19.28 14.20
N PHE A 220 19.59 -19.65 13.00
CA PHE A 220 18.42 -19.02 12.40
C PHE A 220 17.14 -19.25 13.22
N SER A 221 16.95 -20.43 13.79
CA SER A 221 15.83 -20.70 14.69
C SER A 221 15.88 -19.83 15.94
N ALA A 222 17.06 -19.67 16.55
CA ALA A 222 17.25 -18.82 17.72
C ALA A 222 17.03 -17.32 17.41
N ASP A 223 17.43 -16.85 16.23
CA ASP A 223 17.21 -15.46 15.80
C ASP A 223 15.72 -15.16 15.55
N ILE A 224 14.98 -16.12 14.99
CA ILE A 224 13.53 -16.00 14.79
C ILE A 224 12.80 -15.95 16.15
N GLU A 225 13.16 -16.82 17.09
CA GLU A 225 12.58 -16.79 18.44
C GLU A 225 12.92 -15.49 19.19
N GLY A 226 14.16 -15.01 19.06
CA GLY A 226 14.59 -13.74 19.65
C GLY A 226 13.84 -12.54 19.08
N ASN A 227 13.57 -12.53 17.77
CA ASN A 227 12.77 -11.48 17.13
C ASN A 227 11.30 -11.55 17.52
N LYS A 228 10.74 -12.76 17.70
CA LYS A 228 9.37 -12.95 18.21
C LYS A 228 9.22 -12.43 19.63
N LEU A 229 10.22 -12.63 20.48
CA LEU A 229 10.23 -12.13 21.85
C LEU A 229 10.28 -10.59 21.89
N LYS A 230 11.15 -9.97 21.08
CA LYS A 230 11.20 -8.50 20.95
C LYS A 230 9.89 -7.90 20.44
N LEU A 231 9.21 -8.58 19.52
CA LEU A 231 7.90 -8.16 19.02
C LEU A 231 6.84 -8.18 20.14
N LEU A 232 6.86 -9.21 20.98
CA LEU A 232 5.98 -9.32 22.15
C LEU A 232 6.26 -8.23 23.19
N GLU A 233 7.53 -7.91 23.45
CA GLU A 233 7.91 -6.81 24.35
C GLU A 233 7.45 -5.44 23.83
N LEU A 234 7.59 -5.19 22.52
CA LEU A 234 7.10 -3.96 21.90
C LEU A 234 5.58 -3.86 21.98
N GLN A 235 4.85 -4.96 21.77
CA GLN A 235 3.40 -4.99 21.89
C GLN A 235 2.96 -4.67 23.33
N GLN A 236 3.59 -5.29 24.32
CA GLN A 236 3.31 -5.01 25.74
C GLN A 236 3.60 -3.55 26.11
N SER A 237 4.70 -2.99 25.59
CA SER A 237 5.05 -1.58 25.81
C SER A 237 3.99 -0.64 25.22
N LEU A 238 3.51 -0.93 24.01
CA LEU A 238 2.47 -0.16 23.34
C LEU A 238 1.13 -0.22 24.10
N ASP A 239 0.74 -1.39 24.58
CA ASP A 239 -0.48 -1.58 25.36
C ASP A 239 -0.42 -0.81 26.68
N GLN A 240 0.74 -0.78 27.33
CA GLN A 240 0.96 0.00 28.55
C GLN A 240 0.87 1.52 28.28
N GLN A 241 1.44 2.00 27.17
CA GLN A 241 1.33 3.42 26.78
C GLN A 241 -0.13 3.81 26.51
N ASN A 242 -0.89 2.97 25.81
CA ASN A 242 -2.31 3.20 25.55
C ASN A 242 -3.12 3.26 26.85
N LYS A 243 -2.85 2.37 27.81
CA LYS A 243 -3.50 2.41 29.12
C LYS A 243 -3.23 3.73 29.86
N THR A 244 -1.98 4.17 29.90
CA THR A 244 -1.61 5.45 30.54
C THR A 244 -2.29 6.65 29.85
N LEU A 245 -2.41 6.62 28.52
CA LEU A 245 -3.09 7.67 27.77
C LEU A 245 -4.58 7.77 28.13
N VAL A 246 -5.27 6.62 28.25
CA VAL A 246 -6.67 6.56 28.65
C VAL A 246 -6.87 7.13 30.06
N GLU A 247 -6.04 6.72 31.03
CA GLU A 247 -6.09 7.23 32.41
C GLU A 247 -5.84 8.75 32.48
N THR A 248 -4.92 9.25 31.66
CA THR A 248 -4.60 10.70 31.59
C THR A 248 -5.77 11.49 31.02
N ASN A 249 -6.41 10.99 29.96
CA ASN A 249 -7.58 11.63 29.36
C ASN A 249 -8.77 11.64 30.33
N GLN A 250 -8.95 10.57 31.11
CA GLN A 250 -9.98 10.52 32.15
C GLN A 250 -9.75 11.59 33.22
N LYS A 251 -8.53 11.69 33.78
CA LYS A 251 -8.19 12.73 34.77
C LYS A 251 -8.37 14.14 34.23
N LEU A 252 -8.01 14.37 32.96
CA LEU A 252 -8.21 15.66 32.31
C LEU A 252 -9.70 16.01 32.19
N SER A 253 -10.56 15.03 31.93
CA SER A 253 -12.00 15.23 31.88
C SER A 253 -12.58 15.60 33.25
N GLU A 254 -12.11 14.96 34.32
CA GLU A 254 -12.52 15.24 35.71
C GLU A 254 -12.07 16.64 36.14
N MET A 255 -10.84 17.04 35.82
CA MET A 255 -10.34 18.40 36.07
C MET A 255 -11.17 19.47 35.34
N ARG A 256 -11.56 19.22 34.08
CA ARG A 256 -12.42 20.13 33.32
C ARG A 256 -13.80 20.28 33.97
N ALA A 257 -14.38 19.19 34.48
CA ALA A 257 -15.65 19.24 35.19
C ALA A 257 -15.57 20.07 36.49
N LEU A 258 -14.48 19.93 37.26
CA LEU A 258 -14.25 20.71 38.48
C LEU A 258 -14.06 22.21 38.18
N LEU A 259 -13.34 22.56 37.11
CA LEU A 259 -13.16 23.95 36.67
C LEU A 259 -14.50 24.59 36.29
N LEU A 260 -15.34 23.89 35.53
CA LEU A 260 -16.69 24.36 35.17
C LEU A 260 -17.56 24.55 36.42
N HIS A 261 -17.47 23.64 37.39
CA HIS A 261 -18.21 23.77 38.65
C HIS A 261 -17.74 24.97 39.49
N GLY A 262 -16.42 25.21 39.57
CA GLY A 262 -15.86 26.37 40.26
C GLY A 262 -16.28 27.72 39.63
N GLN A 263 -16.31 27.80 38.30
CA GLN A 263 -16.79 28.99 37.59
C GLN A 263 -18.26 29.32 37.89
N MET A 264 -19.12 28.29 38.02
CA MET A 264 -20.52 28.48 38.39
C MET A 264 -20.72 29.00 39.83
N LEU A 265 -19.84 28.65 40.76
CA LEU A 265 -19.93 29.12 42.15
C LEU A 265 -19.46 30.58 42.30
N ILE A 266 -18.44 30.99 41.55
CA ILE A 266 -17.92 32.38 41.58
C ILE A 266 -18.93 33.35 40.93
N GLY A 267 -19.64 32.93 39.89
CA GLY A 267 -20.64 33.76 39.19
C GLY A 267 -21.92 34.06 39.98
N LYS A 268 -22.16 33.44 41.15
CA LYS A 268 -23.35 33.67 41.97
C LYS A 268 -23.18 34.70 43.08
N ASN A 269 -21.98 35.25 43.30
CA ASN A 269 -21.68 36.11 44.45
C ASN A 269 -21.49 37.61 44.13
N THR A 270 -21.83 38.07 42.92
CA THR A 270 -21.62 39.47 42.48
C THR A 270 -22.89 40.27 42.23
N THR A 271 -24.08 39.77 42.58
CA THR A 271 -25.31 40.58 42.61
C THR A 271 -25.67 40.97 44.03
N THR A 272 -24.83 41.79 44.66
CA THR A 272 -25.31 42.67 45.74
C THR A 272 -25.92 43.88 45.04
N PRO A 273 -27.22 44.17 45.20
CA PRO A 273 -27.80 45.40 44.71
C PRO A 273 -27.10 46.55 45.42
N LEU A 274 -26.46 47.44 44.66
CA LEU A 274 -26.16 48.77 45.18
C LEU A 274 -27.52 49.47 45.28
N ASP A 275 -27.99 49.61 46.51
CA ASP A 275 -29.13 50.43 46.86
C ASP A 275 -28.89 51.83 46.29
N GLU A 276 -29.79 52.26 45.39
CA GLU A 276 -29.91 53.65 44.96
C GLU A 276 -30.42 54.46 46.16
N GLU A 277 -29.47 55.02 46.90
CA GLU A 277 -29.68 56.14 47.80
C GLU A 277 -29.73 57.45 46.99
N GLU A 278 -30.64 58.33 47.42
CA GLU A 278 -30.66 59.79 47.16
C GLU A 278 -31.11 60.27 45.76
N GLU A 279 -31.88 61.35 45.60
CA GLU A 279 -32.56 62.26 46.53
C GLU A 279 -33.61 63.08 45.75
N LYS A 280 -34.38 63.83 46.53
CA LYS A 280 -35.37 64.88 46.24
C LYS A 280 -35.12 65.79 45.04
#